data_AF-A0A7C7S591-F1
#
_entry.id   AF-A0A7C7S591-F1
#
_cell.length_a   1.000
_cell.length_b   1.000
_cell.length_c   1.000
_cell.angle_alpha   90.00
_cell.angle_beta   90.00
_cell.angle_gamma   90.00
#
_symmetry.space_group_name_H-M   'P 1'
#
loop_
_entity.id
_entity.type
_entity.pdbx_description
1 polymer ?
#
loop_
_entity_poly.entity_id
_entity_poly.type
_entity_poly.pdbx_seq_one_letter_code
_entity_poly.pdbx_strand_id
1 'polypeptide(L)'
;MLVFVIILAAIAITLAACSSGEPASEAVDVSDVAPHAKGITEEARGCIECHATETHGIVSDWDSSRHAAEGVSCLDCHKVDADSPMALKDVKGHEDLEVAVSMLVPPGVCAECHEEPVAEFHASGHHRAGLQVEAKDAMQTLMYHHEGRDHPEFSGAPEETGCMQCHGIRIEVDETGHPTPDTYPSAGIGNIYPNEDVGNCTVCHSRHSFDIAEARKPEACGGCHIGPDHPDIEIYENSKHGQIFAAEGEEWKWDSEAGDWEPGDYRAPTCATCHMSGIGDLESTHNVSQRLYWNLWAKVSKVRNSS
;
A
#
# COMPACT_ATOMS: atom_id res chain seq x y z
N MET A 1 40.64 -41.77 -23.72
CA MET A 1 41.09 -41.59 -22.32
C MET A 1 41.63 -40.20 -22.00
N LEU A 2 42.33 -39.51 -22.92
CA LEU A 2 42.85 -38.16 -22.66
C LEU A 2 41.76 -37.05 -22.61
N VAL A 3 40.66 -37.20 -23.36
CA VAL A 3 39.59 -36.19 -23.45
C VAL A 3 38.67 -36.18 -22.21
N PHE A 4 38.54 -37.31 -21.52
CA PHE A 4 37.68 -37.43 -20.32
C PHE A 4 38.33 -36.84 -19.05
N VAL A 5 39.66 -36.77 -19.01
CA VAL A 5 40.41 -36.21 -17.86
C VAL A 5 40.40 -34.68 -17.89
N ILE A 6 40.33 -34.07 -19.07
CA ILE A 6 40.31 -32.59 -19.22
C ILE A 6 38.94 -32.01 -18.79
N ILE A 7 37.84 -32.74 -19.02
CA ILE A 7 36.49 -32.27 -18.64
C ILE A 7 36.28 -32.33 -17.11
N LEU A 8 36.83 -33.34 -16.43
CA LEU A 8 36.77 -33.42 -14.96
C LEU A 8 37.65 -32.37 -14.26
N ALA A 9 38.80 -32.00 -14.86
CA ALA A 9 39.63 -30.93 -14.34
C ALA A 9 38.99 -29.54 -14.52
N ALA A 10 38.25 -29.32 -15.62
CA ALA A 10 37.52 -28.07 -15.84
C ALA A 10 36.33 -27.88 -14.88
N ILE A 11 35.62 -28.97 -14.53
CA ILE A 11 34.50 -28.94 -13.57
C ILE A 11 35.00 -28.77 -12.12
N ALA A 12 36.18 -29.30 -11.78
CA ALA A 12 36.78 -29.08 -10.47
C ALA A 12 37.32 -27.65 -10.26
N ILE A 13 37.63 -26.93 -11.35
CA ILE A 13 38.12 -25.54 -11.29
C ILE A 13 36.98 -24.53 -11.29
N THR A 14 35.81 -24.84 -11.85
CA THR A 14 34.62 -23.97 -11.76
C THR A 14 33.86 -24.07 -10.42
N LEU A 15 34.06 -25.12 -9.63
CA LEU A 15 33.50 -25.23 -8.28
C LEU A 15 34.37 -24.58 -7.18
N ALA A 16 35.60 -24.16 -7.50
CA ALA A 16 36.52 -23.51 -6.56
C ALA A 16 36.58 -21.97 -6.72
N ALA A 17 35.85 -21.41 -7.70
CA ALA A 17 35.80 -19.96 -7.95
C ALA A 17 34.55 -19.27 -7.36
N CYS A 18 33.59 -20.04 -6.83
CA CYS A 18 32.46 -19.52 -6.04
C CYS A 18 32.76 -19.67 -4.53
N SER A 19 33.90 -19.15 -4.08
CA SER A 19 34.15 -18.94 -2.65
C SER A 19 34.78 -17.57 -2.39
N SER A 20 34.40 -16.57 -3.18
CA SER A 20 34.34 -15.23 -2.63
C SER A 20 33.31 -15.29 -1.51
N GLY A 21 33.78 -15.32 -0.27
CA GLY A 21 32.90 -15.06 0.86
C GLY A 21 32.18 -13.76 0.56
N GLU A 22 30.88 -13.86 0.28
CA GLU A 22 29.99 -12.77 0.62
C GLU A 22 30.32 -12.41 2.07
N PRO A 23 30.57 -11.12 2.39
CA PRO A 23 30.52 -10.75 3.79
C PRO A 23 29.15 -11.23 4.25
N ALA A 24 29.13 -12.14 5.23
CA ALA A 24 27.92 -12.38 6.00
C ALA A 24 27.39 -10.98 6.30
N SER A 25 26.16 -10.68 5.83
CA SER A 25 25.51 -9.42 6.13
C SER A 25 25.73 -9.20 7.63
N GLU A 26 26.54 -8.21 7.98
CA GLU A 26 26.72 -7.88 9.39
C GLU A 26 25.31 -7.68 9.92
N ALA A 27 24.96 -8.45 10.95
CA ALA A 27 23.70 -8.26 11.64
C ALA A 27 23.67 -6.76 11.99
N VAL A 28 22.69 -6.06 11.42
CA VAL A 28 22.48 -4.63 11.67
C VAL A 28 22.49 -4.45 13.18
N ASP A 29 23.43 -3.64 13.68
CA ASP A 29 23.55 -3.36 15.09
C ASP A 29 22.27 -2.66 15.52
N VAL A 30 21.45 -3.36 16.32
CA VAL A 30 20.17 -2.88 16.84
C VAL A 30 20.32 -1.61 17.68
N SER A 31 21.55 -1.22 18.03
CA SER A 31 21.84 0.03 18.73
C SER A 31 21.96 1.27 17.82
N ASP A 32 22.00 1.10 16.48
CA ASP A 32 22.07 2.21 15.52
C ASP A 32 20.69 2.72 15.05
N VAL A 33 19.59 2.08 15.45
CA VAL A 33 18.23 2.66 15.30
C VAL A 33 18.00 3.65 16.45
N ALA A 34 18.88 4.64 16.59
CA ALA A 34 18.61 5.78 17.45
C ALA A 34 17.56 6.64 16.72
N PRO A 35 16.34 6.80 17.25
CA PRO A 35 15.28 7.50 16.53
C PRO A 35 15.76 8.89 16.15
N HIS A 36 15.91 9.13 14.84
CA HIS A 36 16.29 10.43 14.30
C HIS A 36 15.17 11.47 14.50
N ALA A 37 13.97 10.97 14.83
CA ALA A 37 12.76 11.73 15.07
C ALA A 37 12.88 12.64 16.30
N LYS A 38 12.77 13.95 16.05
CA LYS A 38 12.79 14.98 17.10
C LYS A 38 11.40 15.11 17.72
N GLY A 39 11.35 15.31 19.04
CA GLY A 39 10.10 15.69 19.72
C GLY A 39 9.18 14.53 20.13
N ILE A 40 9.64 13.29 20.04
CA ILE A 40 8.88 12.10 20.47
C ILE A 40 8.77 12.03 22.01
N THR A 41 7.59 11.66 22.51
CA THR A 41 7.31 11.44 23.94
C THR A 41 8.04 10.21 24.49
N GLU A 42 8.23 10.14 25.82
CA GLU A 42 8.82 8.94 26.45
C GLU A 42 7.99 7.68 26.18
N GLU A 43 6.66 7.81 26.18
CA GLU A 43 5.76 6.69 25.91
C GLU A 43 5.94 6.14 24.49
N ALA A 44 5.97 7.03 23.49
CA ALA A 44 6.21 6.63 22.10
C ALA A 44 7.64 6.08 21.89
N ARG A 45 8.63 6.56 22.64
CA ARG A 45 9.98 5.98 22.63
C ARG A 45 9.98 4.53 23.11
N GLY A 46 9.19 4.20 24.13
CA GLY A 46 9.02 2.83 24.60
C GLY A 46 8.48 1.89 23.51
N CYS A 47 7.53 2.37 22.71
CA CYS A 47 7.04 1.62 21.54
C CYS A 47 8.18 1.35 20.55
N ILE A 48 8.93 2.39 20.17
CA ILE A 48 10.02 2.30 19.18
C ILE A 48 11.11 1.34 19.65
N GLU A 49 11.58 1.46 20.89
CA GLU A 49 12.67 0.62 21.42
C GLU A 49 12.28 -0.86 21.50
N CYS A 50 11.06 -1.15 21.95
CA CYS A 50 10.56 -2.53 22.00
C CYS A 50 10.37 -3.09 20.58
N HIS A 51 9.68 -2.36 19.70
CA HIS A 51 9.38 -2.79 18.34
C HIS A 51 10.60 -2.80 17.41
N ALA A 52 11.68 -2.08 17.72
CA ALA A 52 12.94 -2.20 17.00
C ALA A 52 13.54 -3.62 17.11
N THR A 53 13.19 -4.33 18.19
CA THR A 53 13.58 -5.73 18.42
C THR A 53 12.50 -6.69 17.93
N GLU A 54 11.23 -6.48 18.31
CA GLU A 54 10.14 -7.43 18.02
C GLU A 54 9.67 -7.38 16.55
N THR A 55 9.69 -6.20 15.93
CA THR A 55 9.24 -5.96 14.56
C THR A 55 10.20 -5.03 13.81
N HIS A 56 11.48 -5.40 13.78
CA HIS A 56 12.57 -4.58 13.24
C HIS A 56 12.27 -3.93 11.88
N GLY A 57 11.70 -4.69 10.94
CA GLY A 57 11.35 -4.16 9.61
C GLY A 57 10.34 -3.01 9.64
N ILE A 58 9.34 -3.07 10.53
CA ILE A 58 8.33 -2.00 10.69
C ILE A 58 9.00 -0.72 11.20
N VAL A 59 9.86 -0.85 12.22
CA VAL A 59 10.55 0.32 12.78
C VAL A 59 11.58 0.88 11.82
N SER A 60 12.26 0.03 11.05
CA SER A 60 13.19 0.47 10.01
C SER A 60 12.49 1.25 8.90
N ASP A 61 11.34 0.77 8.42
CA ASP A 61 10.54 1.49 7.44
C ASP A 61 10.10 2.86 7.98
N TRP A 62 9.56 2.87 9.21
CA TRP A 62 9.14 4.11 9.87
C TRP A 62 10.31 5.08 10.07
N ASP A 63 11.46 4.65 10.59
CA ASP A 63 12.61 5.54 10.86
C ASP A 63 13.16 6.18 9.57
N SER A 64 13.02 5.48 8.44
CA SER A 64 13.37 6.01 7.11
C SER A 64 12.33 6.95 6.49
N SER A 65 11.15 7.05 7.08
CA SER A 65 10.02 7.83 6.55
C SER A 65 10.12 9.33 6.81
N ARG A 66 9.39 10.13 6.02
CA ARG A 66 9.16 11.54 6.32
C ARG A 66 8.38 11.74 7.61
N HIS A 67 7.50 10.80 7.98
CA HIS A 67 6.77 10.86 9.25
C HIS A 67 7.71 10.85 10.46
N ALA A 68 8.71 9.96 10.49
CA ALA A 68 9.72 9.97 11.53
C ALA A 68 10.53 11.28 11.52
N ALA A 69 10.94 11.76 10.35
CA ALA A 69 11.69 13.02 10.24
C ALA A 69 10.92 14.23 10.81
N GLU A 70 9.59 14.24 10.65
CA GLU A 70 8.67 15.26 11.17
C GLU A 70 8.17 14.97 12.60
N GLY A 71 8.62 13.88 13.23
CA GLY A 71 8.28 13.55 14.62
C GLY A 71 6.93 12.87 14.82
N VAL A 72 6.27 12.40 13.74
CA VAL A 72 5.07 11.57 13.81
C VAL A 72 5.47 10.17 14.26
N SER A 73 5.05 9.80 15.45
CA SER A 73 5.39 8.56 16.15
C SER A 73 4.35 7.46 15.96
N CYS A 74 4.64 6.26 16.47
CA CYS A 74 3.71 5.13 16.47
C CYS A 74 2.37 5.49 17.10
N LEU A 75 2.39 6.27 18.19
CA LEU A 75 1.17 6.62 18.95
C LEU A 75 0.31 7.66 18.23
N ASP A 76 0.88 8.48 17.35
CA ASP A 76 0.10 9.48 16.59
C ASP A 76 -0.83 8.80 15.57
N CYS A 77 -0.56 7.56 15.18
CA CYS A 77 -1.43 6.78 14.30
C CYS A 77 -2.16 5.63 15.00
N HIS A 78 -1.49 4.92 15.91
CA HIS A 78 -2.03 3.68 16.48
C HIS A 78 -2.81 3.89 17.78
N LYS A 79 -2.66 5.03 18.45
CA LYS A 79 -3.42 5.29 19.68
C LYS A 79 -4.89 5.47 19.36
N VAL A 80 -5.74 4.84 20.17
CA VAL A 80 -7.20 4.95 20.08
C VAL A 80 -7.80 5.17 21.46
N ASP A 81 -9.07 5.57 21.50
CA ASP A 81 -9.83 5.58 22.75
C ASP A 81 -9.96 4.17 23.33
N ALA A 82 -9.95 4.05 24.65
CA ALA A 82 -9.98 2.76 25.34
C ALA A 82 -11.28 1.97 25.13
N ASP A 83 -12.38 2.64 24.76
CA ASP A 83 -13.67 2.04 24.40
C ASP A 83 -13.84 1.82 22.90
N SER A 84 -12.83 2.14 22.08
CA SER A 84 -12.83 1.84 20.65
C SER A 84 -13.01 0.34 20.43
N PRO A 85 -13.86 -0.08 19.46
CA PRO A 85 -13.98 -1.49 19.10
C PRO A 85 -12.67 -2.10 18.59
N MET A 86 -11.74 -1.26 18.13
CA MET A 86 -10.44 -1.69 17.59
C MET A 86 -9.31 -1.59 18.62
N ALA A 87 -9.61 -1.25 19.88
CA ALA A 87 -8.61 -1.22 20.95
C ALA A 87 -8.14 -2.64 21.28
N LEU A 88 -6.86 -2.89 21.07
CA LEU A 88 -6.25 -4.20 21.29
C LEU A 88 -6.19 -4.55 22.78
N LYS A 89 -6.47 -5.82 23.07
CA LYS A 89 -6.32 -6.45 24.38
C LYS A 89 -5.46 -7.71 24.24
N ASP A 90 -4.94 -8.20 25.35
CA ASP A 90 -4.17 -9.45 25.40
C ASP A 90 -2.94 -9.47 24.47
N VAL A 91 -2.36 -8.29 24.18
CA VAL A 91 -1.10 -8.17 23.45
C VAL A 91 0.07 -8.30 24.42
N LYS A 92 0.88 -9.33 24.21
CA LYS A 92 2.07 -9.58 25.01
C LYS A 92 3.04 -8.39 24.94
N GLY A 93 3.47 -7.89 26.08
CA GLY A 93 4.35 -6.72 26.18
C GLY A 93 3.60 -5.38 26.25
N HIS A 94 2.27 -5.39 26.12
CA HIS A 94 1.44 -4.19 26.24
C HIS A 94 0.68 -4.12 27.59
N GLU A 95 0.96 -5.03 28.53
CA GLU A 95 0.19 -5.18 29.77
C GLU A 95 0.27 -3.94 30.67
N ASP A 96 1.36 -3.17 30.57
CA ASP A 96 1.65 -1.98 31.38
C ASP A 96 1.43 -0.66 30.61
N LEU A 97 0.84 -0.68 29.40
CA LEU A 97 0.55 0.54 28.66
C LEU A 97 -0.58 1.35 29.31
N GLU A 98 -0.40 2.68 29.38
CA GLU A 98 -1.43 3.60 29.86
C GLU A 98 -2.41 4.01 28.74
N VAL A 99 -2.02 3.80 27.48
CA VAL A 99 -2.81 4.08 26.27
C VAL A 99 -3.35 2.80 25.63
N ALA A 100 -4.53 2.91 25.03
CA ALA A 100 -5.04 1.89 24.12
C ALA A 100 -4.51 2.12 22.71
N VAL A 101 -4.18 1.02 22.02
CA VAL A 101 -3.67 1.05 20.65
C VAL A 101 -4.46 0.11 19.75
N SER A 102 -4.42 0.36 18.45
CA SER A 102 -5.01 -0.49 17.42
C SER A 102 -3.99 -0.86 16.33
N MET A 103 -4.11 -2.04 15.74
CA MET A 103 -3.40 -2.36 14.48
C MET A 103 -4.03 -1.67 13.27
N LEU A 104 -5.31 -1.28 13.37
CA LEU A 104 -6.07 -0.71 12.29
C LEU A 104 -6.02 0.81 12.37
N VAL A 105 -5.48 1.44 11.32
CA VAL A 105 -5.42 2.90 11.17
C VAL A 105 -6.36 3.29 10.02
N PRO A 106 -7.59 3.76 10.31
CA PRO A 106 -8.53 4.20 9.29
C PRO A 106 -8.18 5.60 8.74
N PRO A 107 -8.72 6.00 7.57
CA PRO A 107 -8.44 7.31 6.95
C PRO A 107 -8.70 8.53 7.84
N GLY A 108 -9.64 8.44 8.78
CA GLY A 108 -9.98 9.49 9.74
C GLY A 108 -8.83 9.85 10.66
N VAL A 109 -7.91 8.91 10.95
CA VAL A 109 -6.66 9.21 11.67
C VAL A 109 -5.73 10.03 10.78
N CYS A 110 -5.61 9.67 9.51
CA CYS A 110 -4.82 10.44 8.54
C CYS A 110 -5.37 11.86 8.38
N ALA A 111 -6.69 12.05 8.46
CA ALA A 111 -7.36 13.34 8.30
C ALA A 111 -7.05 14.34 9.42
N GLU A 112 -6.52 13.91 10.57
CA GLU A 112 -6.08 14.81 11.64
C GLU A 112 -4.95 15.74 11.18
N CYS A 113 -4.12 15.28 10.24
CA CYS A 113 -3.02 16.04 9.62
C CYS A 113 -3.23 16.30 8.12
N HIS A 114 -3.90 15.40 7.42
CA HIS A 114 -4.09 15.41 5.96
C HIS A 114 -5.57 15.57 5.57
N GLU A 115 -6.23 16.58 6.14
CA GLU A 115 -7.67 16.83 5.96
C GLU A 115 -8.07 16.90 4.47
N GLU A 116 -7.33 17.66 3.67
CA GLU A 116 -7.64 17.88 2.26
C GLU A 116 -7.48 16.60 1.41
N PRO A 117 -6.33 15.90 1.39
CA PRO A 117 -6.19 14.63 0.71
C PRO A 117 -7.27 13.60 1.05
N VAL A 118 -7.63 13.48 2.34
CA VAL A 118 -8.67 12.53 2.77
C VAL A 118 -10.05 12.96 2.27
N ALA A 119 -10.38 14.25 2.33
CA ALA A 119 -11.65 14.76 1.79
C ALA A 119 -11.76 14.53 0.27
N GLU A 120 -10.68 14.73 -0.48
CA GLU A 120 -10.61 14.44 -1.92
C GLU A 120 -10.77 12.94 -2.21
N PHE A 121 -10.10 12.09 -1.44
CA PHE A 121 -10.24 10.63 -1.55
C PHE A 121 -11.69 10.19 -1.29
N HIS A 122 -12.33 10.71 -0.25
CA HIS A 122 -13.75 10.42 0.07
C HIS A 122 -14.71 10.86 -1.06
N ALA A 123 -14.36 11.90 -1.80
CA ALA A 123 -15.11 12.35 -2.97
C ALA A 123 -14.88 11.50 -4.24
N SER A 124 -14.01 10.49 -4.18
CA SER A 124 -13.59 9.70 -5.33
C SER A 124 -14.42 8.43 -5.57
N GLY A 125 -14.11 7.74 -6.68
CA GLY A 125 -14.59 6.38 -6.94
C GLY A 125 -13.96 5.34 -6.03
N HIS A 126 -12.71 5.54 -5.60
CA HIS A 126 -11.93 4.59 -4.79
C HIS A 126 -12.51 4.44 -3.38
N HIS A 127 -12.91 5.53 -2.74
CA HIS A 127 -13.62 5.49 -1.45
C HIS A 127 -14.85 4.57 -1.49
N ARG A 128 -15.53 4.48 -2.64
CA ARG A 128 -16.73 3.65 -2.80
C ARG A 128 -16.44 2.23 -3.29
N ALA A 129 -15.18 1.80 -3.35
CA ALA A 129 -14.82 0.53 -3.98
C ALA A 129 -15.42 -0.68 -3.24
N GLY A 130 -15.19 -0.81 -1.93
CA GLY A 130 -15.77 -1.86 -1.09
C GLY A 130 -17.28 -1.68 -0.87
N LEU A 131 -17.73 -0.44 -0.64
CA LEU A 131 -19.16 -0.13 -0.48
C LEU A 131 -20.01 -0.56 -1.69
N GLN A 132 -19.46 -0.46 -2.90
CA GLN A 132 -20.17 -0.90 -4.10
C GLN A 132 -20.25 -2.42 -4.22
N VAL A 133 -19.31 -3.15 -3.65
CA VAL A 133 -19.36 -4.61 -3.59
C VAL A 133 -20.51 -5.03 -2.68
N GLU A 134 -20.59 -4.48 -1.46
CA GLU A 134 -21.69 -4.75 -0.52
C GLU A 134 -23.06 -4.32 -1.08
N ALA A 135 -23.14 -3.17 -1.76
CA ALA A 135 -24.42 -2.56 -2.13
C ALA A 135 -25.02 -3.03 -3.47
N LYS A 136 -24.28 -3.76 -4.32
CA LYS A 136 -24.75 -4.11 -5.68
C LYS A 136 -24.91 -5.60 -5.88
N ASP A 137 -26.15 -6.04 -6.11
CA ASP A 137 -26.50 -7.41 -6.49
C ASP A 137 -25.68 -7.91 -7.70
N ALA A 138 -25.37 -7.03 -8.65
CA ALA A 138 -24.59 -7.40 -9.84
C ALA A 138 -23.14 -7.79 -9.49
N MET A 139 -22.53 -7.15 -8.49
CA MET A 139 -21.18 -7.50 -8.02
C MET A 139 -21.20 -8.81 -7.24
N GLN A 140 -22.19 -8.96 -6.34
CA GLN A 140 -22.42 -10.21 -5.61
C GLN A 140 -22.66 -11.40 -6.57
N THR A 141 -23.47 -11.19 -7.61
CA THR A 141 -23.72 -12.19 -8.65
C THR A 141 -22.45 -12.53 -9.45
N LEU A 142 -21.62 -11.53 -9.78
CA LEU A 142 -20.34 -11.78 -10.44
C LEU A 142 -19.45 -12.69 -9.60
N MET A 143 -19.25 -12.35 -8.32
CA MET A 143 -18.36 -13.09 -7.43
C MET A 143 -18.87 -14.50 -7.13
N TYR A 144 -20.09 -14.66 -6.60
CA TYR A 144 -20.53 -15.95 -6.07
C TYR A 144 -21.13 -16.87 -7.14
N HIS A 145 -21.85 -16.31 -8.12
CA HIS A 145 -22.54 -17.09 -9.14
C HIS A 145 -21.71 -17.28 -10.41
N HIS A 146 -21.11 -16.22 -10.97
CA HIS A 146 -20.36 -16.35 -12.21
C HIS A 146 -18.95 -16.92 -11.99
N GLU A 147 -18.18 -16.34 -11.06
CA GLU A 147 -16.80 -16.76 -10.78
C GLU A 147 -16.76 -17.93 -9.78
N GLY A 148 -17.53 -17.83 -8.70
CA GLY A 148 -17.67 -18.85 -7.66
C GLY A 148 -18.54 -20.04 -8.08
N ARG A 149 -19.27 -19.92 -9.21
CA ARG A 149 -20.06 -20.98 -9.84
C ARG A 149 -21.10 -21.63 -8.92
N ASP A 150 -21.64 -20.88 -7.97
CA ASP A 150 -22.52 -21.37 -6.90
C ASP A 150 -21.94 -22.61 -6.18
N HIS A 151 -20.61 -22.73 -6.11
CA HIS A 151 -20.01 -23.89 -5.45
C HIS A 151 -20.41 -23.88 -3.96
N PRO A 152 -20.92 -25.01 -3.43
CA PRO A 152 -21.50 -25.04 -2.08
C PRO A 152 -20.50 -24.71 -0.96
N GLU A 153 -19.21 -24.86 -1.23
CA GLU A 153 -18.13 -24.62 -0.26
C GLU A 153 -17.17 -23.49 -0.70
N PHE A 154 -17.06 -23.22 -2.00
CA PHE A 154 -15.97 -22.40 -2.55
C PHE A 154 -16.47 -21.22 -3.38
N SER A 155 -17.76 -20.90 -3.29
CA SER A 155 -18.32 -19.75 -4.00
C SER A 155 -17.73 -18.42 -3.53
N GLY A 156 -17.19 -18.36 -2.31
CA GLY A 156 -16.51 -17.17 -1.76
C GLY A 156 -15.06 -16.98 -2.16
N ALA A 157 -14.40 -17.98 -2.75
CA ALA A 157 -12.97 -17.88 -3.10
C ALA A 157 -12.61 -16.66 -3.97
N PRO A 158 -13.42 -16.25 -4.98
CA PRO A 158 -13.14 -15.04 -5.75
C PRO A 158 -13.19 -13.75 -4.92
N GLU A 159 -14.07 -13.70 -3.92
CA GLU A 159 -14.19 -12.55 -3.02
C GLU A 159 -12.96 -12.46 -2.11
N GLU A 160 -12.63 -13.54 -1.41
CA GLU A 160 -11.55 -13.62 -0.41
C GLU A 160 -10.16 -13.35 -1.02
N THR A 161 -9.87 -13.95 -2.17
CA THR A 161 -8.51 -13.96 -2.76
C THR A 161 -8.34 -13.07 -3.99
N GLY A 162 -9.42 -12.49 -4.50
CA GLY A 162 -9.41 -11.70 -5.73
C GLY A 162 -10.00 -10.31 -5.55
N CYS A 163 -11.33 -10.22 -5.52
CA CYS A 163 -12.05 -8.95 -5.61
C CYS A 163 -11.72 -8.02 -4.44
N MET A 164 -11.73 -8.53 -3.21
CA MET A 164 -11.56 -7.68 -2.03
C MET A 164 -10.13 -7.22 -1.79
N GLN A 165 -9.14 -7.92 -2.37
CA GLN A 165 -7.75 -7.48 -2.34
C GLN A 165 -7.54 -6.17 -3.11
N CYS A 166 -8.44 -5.83 -4.05
CA CYS A 166 -8.44 -4.56 -4.76
C CYS A 166 -9.52 -3.60 -4.25
N HIS A 167 -10.74 -4.10 -4.06
CA HIS A 167 -11.91 -3.26 -3.73
C HIS A 167 -12.01 -2.90 -2.25
N GLY A 168 -11.60 -3.81 -1.37
CA GLY A 168 -11.72 -3.67 0.08
C GLY A 168 -12.90 -4.42 0.67
N ILE A 169 -12.74 -4.76 1.94
CA ILE A 169 -13.65 -5.60 2.73
C ILE A 169 -14.06 -4.87 4.02
N ARG A 170 -15.17 -5.29 4.61
CA ARG A 170 -15.52 -4.93 5.97
C ARG A 170 -14.62 -5.69 6.93
N ILE A 171 -13.76 -4.96 7.63
CA ILE A 171 -12.84 -5.54 8.60
C ILE A 171 -13.62 -5.86 9.86
N GLU A 172 -13.60 -7.13 10.23
CA GLU A 172 -14.15 -7.62 11.49
C GLU A 172 -13.04 -7.76 12.53
N VAL A 173 -13.38 -7.50 13.79
CA VAL A 173 -12.49 -7.67 14.94
C VAL A 173 -13.10 -8.62 15.95
N ASP A 174 -12.26 -9.37 16.64
CA ASP A 174 -12.69 -10.25 17.73
C ASP A 174 -12.89 -9.48 19.06
N GLU A 175 -13.24 -10.21 20.13
CA GLU A 175 -13.48 -9.61 21.47
C GLU A 175 -12.25 -8.89 22.07
N THR A 176 -11.06 -9.19 21.54
CA THR A 176 -9.78 -8.59 21.92
C THR A 176 -9.37 -7.42 21.02
N GLY A 177 -10.22 -7.04 20.06
CA GLY A 177 -9.96 -5.94 19.11
C GLY A 177 -8.99 -6.32 17.98
N HIS A 178 -8.55 -7.59 17.91
CA HIS A 178 -7.71 -8.06 16.82
C HIS A 178 -8.57 -8.29 15.57
N PRO A 179 -8.13 -7.86 14.38
CA PRO A 179 -8.84 -8.15 13.15
C PRO A 179 -8.82 -9.65 12.86
N THR A 180 -9.94 -10.18 12.37
CA THR A 180 -10.11 -11.60 12.09
C THR A 180 -9.32 -12.02 10.85
N PRO A 181 -8.80 -13.26 10.79
CA PRO A 181 -8.08 -13.75 9.61
C PRO A 181 -8.98 -13.86 8.37
N ASP A 182 -10.30 -13.86 8.55
CA ASP A 182 -11.29 -13.93 7.47
C ASP A 182 -11.37 -12.60 6.70
N THR A 183 -11.05 -11.47 7.34
CA THR A 183 -11.18 -10.13 6.75
C THR A 183 -9.89 -9.31 6.75
N TYR A 184 -8.80 -9.86 7.32
CA TYR A 184 -7.49 -9.22 7.39
C TYR A 184 -6.35 -10.24 7.27
N PRO A 185 -5.25 -9.93 6.54
CA PRO A 185 -4.93 -8.65 5.90
C PRO A 185 -5.72 -8.38 4.62
N SER A 186 -6.02 -7.10 4.37
CA SER A 186 -6.64 -6.63 3.13
C SER A 186 -5.82 -5.47 2.53
N ALA A 187 -5.53 -5.56 1.24
CA ALA A 187 -4.92 -4.48 0.46
C ALA A 187 -5.95 -3.61 -0.27
N GLY A 188 -7.24 -3.84 -0.06
CA GLY A 188 -8.28 -3.17 -0.83
C GLY A 188 -8.43 -1.69 -0.50
N ILE A 189 -8.66 -0.88 -1.54
CA ILE A 189 -8.65 0.60 -1.45
C ILE A 189 -9.83 1.17 -0.66
N GLY A 190 -10.96 0.45 -0.60
CA GLY A 190 -12.19 0.87 0.05
C GLY A 190 -12.59 -0.04 1.22
N ASN A 191 -11.63 -0.47 2.05
CA ASN A 191 -11.91 -1.19 3.29
C ASN A 191 -12.87 -0.41 4.19
N ILE A 192 -13.74 -1.11 4.91
CA ILE A 192 -14.70 -0.52 5.85
C ILE A 192 -14.28 -0.96 7.25
N TYR A 193 -13.92 0.00 8.09
CA TYR A 193 -13.39 -0.26 9.42
C TYR A 193 -14.52 -0.44 10.45
N PRO A 194 -14.25 -1.05 11.62
CA PRO A 194 -15.24 -1.20 12.69
C PRO A 194 -15.90 0.10 13.20
N ASN A 195 -15.27 1.26 12.97
CA ASN A 195 -15.85 2.58 13.26
C ASN A 195 -16.64 3.17 12.07
N GLU A 196 -16.93 2.37 11.05
CA GLU A 196 -17.59 2.72 9.76
C GLU A 196 -16.81 3.71 8.88
N ASP A 197 -15.56 4.00 9.21
CA ASP A 197 -14.69 4.77 8.33
C ASP A 197 -14.26 3.93 7.12
N VAL A 198 -14.08 4.57 5.96
CA VAL A 198 -13.93 3.86 4.68
C VAL A 198 -12.73 4.36 3.89
N GLY A 199 -11.84 3.44 3.53
CA GLY A 199 -10.68 3.70 2.69
C GLY A 199 -9.45 2.96 3.17
N ASN A 200 -8.38 2.98 2.38
CA ASN A 200 -7.09 2.44 2.79
C ASN A 200 -5.98 3.34 2.24
N CYS A 201 -5.40 4.16 3.10
CA CYS A 201 -4.37 5.11 2.72
C CYS A 201 -3.00 4.47 2.48
N THR A 202 -2.86 3.15 2.62
CA THR A 202 -1.58 2.44 2.48
C THR A 202 -1.44 1.66 1.17
N VAL A 203 -2.37 1.86 0.21
CA VAL A 203 -2.39 1.11 -1.05
C VAL A 203 -1.37 1.63 -2.06
N CYS A 204 -1.16 2.94 -2.13
CA CYS A 204 -0.25 3.54 -3.13
C CYS A 204 1.12 3.91 -2.55
N HIS A 205 1.15 4.39 -1.31
CA HIS A 205 2.38 4.66 -0.54
C HIS A 205 2.32 3.80 0.72
N SER A 206 2.94 2.63 0.65
CA SER A 206 2.79 1.58 1.64
C SER A 206 3.25 1.99 3.04
N ARG A 207 2.64 1.37 4.05
CA ARG A 207 3.14 1.44 5.42
C ARG A 207 4.44 0.62 5.53
N HIS A 208 5.45 0.99 6.30
CA HIS A 208 5.51 2.16 7.19
C HIS A 208 6.45 3.27 6.67
N SER A 209 6.87 3.18 5.40
CA SER A 209 7.70 4.20 4.75
C SER A 209 6.90 5.43 4.31
N PHE A 210 5.63 5.22 3.91
CA PHE A 210 4.72 6.25 3.38
C PHE A 210 5.38 7.12 2.29
N ASP A 211 6.17 6.49 1.43
CA ASP A 211 7.01 7.20 0.45
C ASP A 211 6.21 7.69 -0.75
N ILE A 212 6.25 9.00 -1.01
CA ILE A 212 5.61 9.59 -2.18
C ILE A 212 6.25 9.11 -3.50
N ALA A 213 7.54 8.73 -3.48
CA ALA A 213 8.21 8.16 -4.64
C ALA A 213 7.61 6.79 -5.02
N GLU A 214 7.16 6.01 -4.03
CA GLU A 214 6.43 4.76 -4.27
C GLU A 214 5.08 5.06 -4.97
N ALA A 215 4.28 5.98 -4.42
CA ALA A 215 2.97 6.32 -4.98
C ALA A 215 3.01 6.93 -6.39
N ARG A 216 4.12 7.55 -6.78
CA ARG A 216 4.30 8.16 -8.11
C ARG A 216 4.65 7.13 -9.19
N LYS A 217 5.06 5.93 -8.80
CA LYS A 217 5.48 4.88 -9.72
C LYS A 217 4.29 4.05 -10.21
N PRO A 218 4.27 3.62 -11.49
CA PRO A 218 3.20 2.80 -12.06
C PRO A 218 2.90 1.51 -11.28
N GLU A 219 3.92 0.93 -10.64
CA GLU A 219 3.83 -0.30 -9.87
C GLU A 219 2.85 -0.19 -8.70
N ALA A 220 2.71 1.00 -8.09
CA ALA A 220 1.72 1.25 -7.04
C ALA A 220 0.27 1.14 -7.53
N CYS A 221 0.02 1.31 -8.83
CA CYS A 221 -1.30 1.16 -9.44
C CYS A 221 -1.53 -0.27 -9.97
N GLY A 222 -0.47 -0.89 -10.50
CA GLY A 222 -0.51 -2.15 -11.24
C GLY A 222 -0.96 -3.36 -10.42
N GLY A 223 -0.99 -3.26 -9.09
CA GLY A 223 -1.56 -4.31 -8.23
C GLY A 223 -3.07 -4.51 -8.41
N CYS A 224 -3.79 -3.47 -8.85
CA CYS A 224 -5.26 -3.49 -9.02
C CYS A 224 -5.68 -3.14 -10.46
N HIS A 225 -4.97 -2.20 -11.10
CA HIS A 225 -5.28 -1.69 -12.43
C HIS A 225 -4.66 -2.55 -13.53
N ILE A 226 -5.12 -3.80 -13.60
CA ILE A 226 -4.55 -4.88 -14.40
C ILE A 226 -5.66 -5.77 -14.95
N GLY A 227 -5.33 -6.58 -15.95
CA GLY A 227 -6.14 -7.72 -16.32
C GLY A 227 -7.25 -7.38 -17.32
N PRO A 228 -8.13 -8.33 -17.59
CA PRO A 228 -8.97 -8.30 -18.79
C PRO A 228 -10.09 -7.25 -18.77
N ASP A 229 -10.51 -6.80 -17.60
CA ASP A 229 -11.64 -5.89 -17.39
C ASP A 229 -11.22 -4.41 -17.39
N HIS A 230 -9.99 -4.11 -16.97
CA HIS A 230 -9.36 -2.80 -17.10
C HIS A 230 -7.82 -2.92 -17.18
N PRO A 231 -7.26 -3.23 -18.37
CA PRO A 231 -5.84 -3.50 -18.57
C PRO A 231 -4.99 -2.22 -18.61
N ASP A 232 -5.12 -1.36 -17.60
CA ASP A 232 -4.53 -0.03 -17.60
C ASP A 232 -2.99 -0.11 -17.52
N ILE A 233 -2.44 -0.99 -16.67
CA ILE A 233 -0.99 -1.18 -16.56
C ILE A 233 -0.42 -1.78 -17.85
N GLU A 234 -1.06 -2.78 -18.46
CA GLU A 234 -0.59 -3.39 -19.70
C GLU A 234 -0.62 -2.40 -20.88
N ILE A 235 -1.64 -1.52 -20.93
CA ILE A 235 -1.71 -0.43 -21.90
C ILE A 235 -0.58 0.57 -21.67
N TYR A 236 -0.33 0.95 -20.42
CA TYR A 236 0.73 1.88 -20.05
C TYR A 236 2.11 1.33 -20.43
N GLU A 237 2.44 0.11 -20.01
CA GLU A 237 3.73 -0.56 -20.28
C GLU A 237 4.00 -0.71 -21.78
N ASN A 238 2.96 -1.02 -22.56
CA ASN A 238 3.07 -1.15 -24.02
C ASN A 238 3.11 0.21 -24.75
N SER A 239 2.82 1.31 -24.07
CA SER A 239 2.88 2.66 -24.64
C SER A 239 4.32 3.19 -24.73
N LYS A 240 4.51 4.30 -25.46
CA LYS A 240 5.81 5.00 -25.44
C LYS A 240 6.13 5.65 -24.11
N HIS A 241 5.12 6.01 -23.30
CA HIS A 241 5.35 6.54 -21.96
C HIS A 241 5.95 5.47 -21.05
N GLY A 242 5.32 4.30 -20.99
CA GLY A 242 5.81 3.16 -20.20
C GLY A 242 7.18 2.66 -20.66
N GLN A 243 7.44 2.62 -21.96
CA GLN A 243 8.77 2.24 -22.48
C GLN A 243 9.89 3.22 -22.09
N ILE A 244 9.59 4.52 -22.03
CA ILE A 244 10.56 5.52 -21.57
C ILE A 244 10.76 5.38 -20.04
N PHE A 245 9.67 5.23 -19.28
CA PHE A 245 9.76 4.97 -17.83
C PHE A 245 10.58 3.71 -17.53
N ALA A 246 10.34 2.60 -18.22
CA ALA A 246 11.09 1.36 -18.01
C ALA A 246 12.58 1.49 -18.37
N ALA A 247 12.94 2.42 -19.27
CA ALA A 247 14.33 2.63 -19.67
C ALA A 247 15.08 3.66 -18.81
N GLU A 248 14.37 4.63 -18.23
CA GLU A 248 14.98 5.83 -17.63
C GLU A 248 14.46 6.13 -16.21
N GLY A 249 13.40 5.46 -15.75
CA GLY A 249 12.68 5.78 -14.52
C GLY A 249 13.53 5.66 -13.25
N GLU A 250 14.55 4.81 -13.23
CA GLU A 250 15.50 4.73 -12.11
C GLU A 250 16.38 5.98 -11.98
N GLU A 251 16.57 6.74 -13.05
CA GLU A 251 17.39 7.96 -13.08
C GLU A 251 16.58 9.23 -12.75
N TRP A 252 15.26 9.11 -12.63
CA TRP A 252 14.38 10.25 -12.39
C TRP A 252 14.39 10.67 -10.92
N LYS A 253 14.01 11.93 -10.68
CA LYS A 253 13.79 12.44 -9.34
C LYS A 253 12.35 12.17 -8.93
N TRP A 254 12.13 11.41 -7.87
CA TRP A 254 10.79 10.96 -7.43
C TRP A 254 10.30 11.60 -6.15
N ASP A 255 11.17 12.30 -5.43
CA ASP A 255 10.97 12.77 -4.06
C ASP A 255 10.76 14.30 -3.96
N SER A 256 10.64 14.98 -5.09
CA SER A 256 10.23 16.40 -5.14
C SER A 256 8.94 16.61 -4.35
N GLU A 257 8.79 17.77 -3.71
CA GLU A 257 7.60 18.09 -2.94
C GLU A 257 6.32 18.02 -3.81
N ALA A 258 5.17 17.86 -3.17
CA ALA A 258 3.89 17.90 -3.87
C ALA A 258 3.71 19.26 -4.56
N GLY A 259 3.34 19.26 -5.85
CA GLY A 259 3.25 20.47 -6.68
C GLY A 259 4.56 20.91 -7.33
N ASP A 260 5.72 20.42 -6.88
CA ASP A 260 7.03 20.74 -7.48
C ASP A 260 7.58 19.63 -8.39
N TRP A 261 6.88 18.50 -8.48
CA TRP A 261 7.28 17.36 -9.31
C TRP A 261 6.84 17.55 -10.78
N GLU A 262 7.77 18.09 -11.58
CA GLU A 262 7.49 18.63 -12.92
C GLU A 262 8.26 17.91 -14.05
N PRO A 263 7.84 18.05 -15.33
CA PRO A 263 8.64 17.60 -16.46
C PRO A 263 10.06 18.17 -16.42
N GLY A 264 11.05 17.30 -16.40
CA GLY A 264 12.44 17.62 -16.05
C GLY A 264 12.93 16.77 -14.88
N ASP A 265 12.10 16.58 -13.85
CA ASP A 265 12.30 15.54 -12.82
C ASP A 265 12.04 14.15 -13.42
N TYR A 266 11.08 14.08 -14.34
CA TYR A 266 10.76 12.93 -15.19
C TYR A 266 10.65 13.36 -16.66
N ARG A 267 10.85 12.41 -17.57
CA ARG A 267 10.75 12.65 -19.02
C ARG A 267 9.43 12.17 -19.63
N ALA A 268 8.82 11.14 -19.06
CA ALA A 268 7.55 10.61 -19.52
C ALA A 268 6.56 10.52 -18.36
N PRO A 269 5.25 10.69 -18.60
CA PRO A 269 4.26 10.65 -17.54
C PRO A 269 4.08 9.24 -17.00
N THR A 270 3.79 9.12 -15.70
CA THR A 270 3.27 7.90 -15.07
C THR A 270 1.75 7.98 -14.87
N CYS A 271 1.17 6.95 -14.26
CA CYS A 271 -0.22 6.95 -13.80
C CYS A 271 -0.50 8.17 -12.91
N ALA A 272 0.35 8.39 -11.91
CA ALA A 272 0.22 9.50 -10.96
C ALA A 272 0.33 10.86 -11.65
N THR A 273 1.29 11.04 -12.57
CA THR A 273 1.46 12.28 -13.36
C THR A 273 0.14 12.71 -14.02
N CYS A 274 -0.56 11.77 -14.66
CA CYS A 274 -1.80 12.08 -15.37
C CYS A 274 -3.01 12.22 -14.43
N HIS A 275 -3.13 11.33 -13.44
CA HIS A 275 -4.39 11.16 -12.70
C HIS A 275 -4.44 11.82 -11.32
N MET A 276 -3.30 12.16 -10.71
CA MET A 276 -3.24 12.61 -9.31
C MET A 276 -2.30 13.79 -9.09
N SER A 277 -1.07 13.75 -9.60
CA SER A 277 -0.05 14.78 -9.36
C SER A 277 -0.38 16.09 -10.06
N GLY A 278 0.01 17.20 -9.44
CA GLY A 278 -0.02 18.52 -10.03
C GLY A 278 1.10 18.74 -11.05
N ILE A 279 0.85 19.57 -12.06
CA ILE A 279 1.79 19.95 -13.14
C ILE A 279 1.47 21.37 -13.60
N GLY A 280 2.41 22.30 -13.45
CA GLY A 280 2.20 23.72 -13.71
C GLY A 280 1.08 24.30 -12.85
N ASP A 281 0.06 24.86 -13.49
CA ASP A 281 -1.12 25.40 -12.78
C ASP A 281 -2.15 24.32 -12.37
N LEU A 282 -1.90 23.05 -12.70
CA LEU A 282 -2.79 21.95 -12.32
C LEU A 282 -2.44 21.49 -10.89
N GLU A 283 -3.40 21.59 -9.98
CA GLU A 283 -3.24 21.13 -8.60
C GLU A 283 -3.23 19.61 -8.47
N SER A 284 -2.52 19.12 -7.46
CA SER A 284 -2.58 17.70 -7.07
C SER A 284 -3.95 17.35 -6.50
N THR A 285 -4.38 16.10 -6.63
CA THR A 285 -5.62 15.64 -6.01
C THR A 285 -5.60 14.13 -5.71
N HIS A 286 -6.23 13.74 -4.59
CA HIS A 286 -6.57 12.35 -4.29
C HIS A 286 -7.94 11.94 -4.84
N ASN A 287 -8.67 12.86 -5.49
CA ASN A 287 -9.89 12.53 -6.22
C ASN A 287 -9.56 12.08 -7.65
N VAL A 288 -9.19 10.81 -7.79
CA VAL A 288 -8.89 10.19 -9.10
C VAL A 288 -10.04 10.26 -10.11
N SER A 289 -11.27 10.55 -9.66
CA SER A 289 -12.43 10.73 -10.54
C SER A 289 -12.53 12.11 -11.17
N GLN A 290 -11.83 13.12 -10.64
CA GLN A 290 -11.95 14.52 -11.06
C GLN A 290 -11.44 14.75 -12.49
N ARG A 291 -10.40 14.03 -12.90
CA ARG A 291 -9.75 14.18 -14.22
C ARG A 291 -10.33 13.26 -15.30
N LEU A 292 -11.33 12.44 -14.96
CA LEU A 292 -11.91 11.47 -15.89
C LEU A 292 -13.05 12.10 -16.69
N TYR A 293 -13.00 11.99 -18.02
CA TYR A 293 -14.09 12.46 -18.89
C TYR A 293 -15.02 11.33 -19.33
N TRP A 294 -14.48 10.16 -19.68
CA TRP A 294 -15.25 8.99 -20.12
C TRP A 294 -15.45 7.98 -18.98
N ASN A 295 -16.59 7.28 -19.00
CA ASN A 295 -16.77 6.06 -18.22
C ASN A 295 -16.27 4.86 -19.06
N LEU A 296 -15.09 4.34 -18.74
CA LEU A 296 -14.46 3.28 -19.52
C LEU A 296 -14.81 1.85 -19.06
N TRP A 297 -15.29 1.67 -17.82
CA TRP A 297 -15.66 0.35 -17.29
C TRP A 297 -17.06 -0.11 -17.73
N ALA A 298 -17.88 0.79 -18.29
CA ALA A 298 -19.20 0.43 -18.80
C ALA A 298 -19.11 -0.24 -20.18
N LYS A 299 -20.11 -1.08 -20.51
CA LYS A 299 -20.23 -1.73 -21.84
C LYS A 299 -20.18 -0.77 -23.03
N VAL A 300 -20.59 0.48 -22.82
CA VAL A 300 -20.49 1.57 -23.79
C VAL A 300 -19.92 2.77 -23.07
N SER A 301 -18.81 3.30 -23.60
CA SER A 301 -18.18 4.49 -23.04
C SER A 301 -19.02 5.73 -23.29
N LYS A 302 -19.62 6.25 -22.23
CA LYS A 302 -20.36 7.52 -22.21
C LYS A 302 -19.56 8.57 -21.43
N VAL A 303 -19.85 9.84 -21.69
CA VAL A 303 -19.32 10.93 -20.87
C VAL A 303 -19.77 10.70 -19.42
N ARG A 304 -18.87 10.90 -18.46
CA ARG A 304 -19.23 10.74 -17.05
C ARG A 304 -20.35 11.72 -16.69
N ASN A 305 -21.29 11.24 -15.87
CA ASN A 305 -22.47 11.99 -15.42
C ASN A 305 -23.44 12.42 -16.54
N SER A 306 -23.30 11.93 -17.78
CA SER A 306 -24.32 12.11 -18.81
C SER A 306 -25.45 11.10 -18.61
N SER A 307 -26.68 11.58 -18.42
CA SER A 307 -27.92 10.79 -18.38
C SER A 307 -28.15 10.00 -19.67
#